data_AF-A0A2E4HUL6-F1
#
_entry.id   AF-A0A2E4HUL6-F1
#
_cell.length_a   1.000
_cell.length_b   1.000
_cell.length_c   1.000
_cell.angle_alpha   90.00
_cell.angle_beta   90.00
_cell.angle_gamma   90.00
#
_symmetry.space_group_name_H-M   'P 1'
#
loop_
_entity.id
_entity.type
_entity.pdbx_description
1 polymer ?
#
loop_
_entity_poly.entity_id
_entity_poly.type
_entity_poly.pdbx_seq_one_letter_code
_entity_poly.pdbx_strand_id
1 'polypeptide(L)'
;MPNWTFLTLHFFHTMALVVWVGGIVSIGGIVAPVAFRELPDRGSAGKVIGLSLQRFDALVAICIVLLVSTSMLMALWYGRWSPWYAIQYTCIALMSISATVCMTIVAPRMRSLRSNPTERQTPDGAAEFDRLHQFSTLSMQFNLACGTVAILFS
;
A
#
# COMPACT_ATOMS: atom_id res chain seq x y z
N MET A 1 5.76 23.79 -28.20
CA MET A 1 4.62 22.86 -28.36
C MET A 1 4.42 22.14 -27.03
N PRO A 2 3.19 21.94 -26.54
CA PRO A 2 2.97 21.14 -25.34
C PRO A 2 3.58 19.75 -25.56
N ASN A 3 4.38 19.28 -24.63
CA ASN A 3 4.99 17.96 -24.73
C ASN A 3 3.93 16.95 -24.27
N TRP A 4 3.03 16.55 -25.18
CA TRP A 4 1.89 15.66 -24.89
C TRP A 4 2.29 14.35 -24.21
N THR A 5 3.49 13.87 -24.52
CA THR A 5 4.10 12.69 -23.87
C THR A 5 4.39 12.94 -22.39
N PHE A 6 4.94 14.09 -22.03
CA PHE A 6 5.15 14.49 -20.63
C PHE A 6 3.83 14.56 -19.86
N LEU A 7 2.82 15.21 -20.44
CA LEU A 7 1.51 15.36 -19.80
C LEU A 7 0.87 13.99 -19.53
N THR A 8 0.98 13.08 -20.50
CA THR A 8 0.43 11.73 -20.39
C THR A 8 1.16 10.93 -19.30
N LEU A 9 2.50 10.97 -19.28
CA LEU A 9 3.30 10.31 -18.25
C LEU A 9 3.00 10.85 -16.85
N HIS A 10 2.91 12.17 -16.72
CA HIS A 10 2.58 12.84 -15.46
C HIS A 10 1.19 12.45 -14.97
N PHE A 11 0.19 12.46 -15.86
CA PHE A 11 -1.17 12.02 -15.54
C PHE A 11 -1.20 10.59 -14.97
N PHE A 12 -0.57 9.62 -15.65
CA PHE A 12 -0.55 8.24 -15.17
C PHE A 12 0.23 8.07 -13.85
N HIS A 13 1.30 8.85 -13.67
CA HIS A 13 2.07 8.86 -12.44
C HIS A 13 1.24 9.36 -11.25
N THR A 14 0.63 10.55 -11.37
CA THR A 14 -0.19 11.12 -10.30
C THR A 14 -1.45 10.28 -10.07
N MET A 15 -2.06 9.73 -11.13
CA MET A 15 -3.21 8.82 -11.00
C MET A 15 -2.83 7.57 -10.20
N ALA A 16 -1.68 6.95 -10.46
CA ALA A 16 -1.22 5.79 -9.70
C ALA A 16 -0.98 6.13 -8.21
N LEU A 17 -0.39 7.29 -7.90
CA LEU A 17 -0.25 7.77 -6.53
C LEU A 17 -1.60 7.96 -5.83
N VAL A 18 -2.53 8.67 -6.48
CA VAL A 18 -3.85 8.95 -5.92
C VAL A 18 -4.66 7.67 -5.71
N VAL A 19 -4.62 6.74 -6.65
CA VAL A 19 -5.30 5.44 -6.53
C VAL A 19 -4.74 4.62 -5.37
N TRP A 20 -3.41 4.60 -5.20
CA TRP A 20 -2.79 3.88 -4.09
C TRP A 20 -3.12 4.55 -2.73
N VAL A 21 -2.83 5.84 -2.59
CA VAL A 21 -3.07 6.61 -1.35
C VAL A 21 -4.55 6.61 -0.99
N GLY A 22 -5.43 6.89 -1.97
CA GLY A 22 -6.88 6.87 -1.79
C GLY A 22 -7.40 5.48 -1.44
N GLY A 23 -6.81 4.42 -2.00
CA GLY A 23 -7.14 3.04 -1.64
C GLY A 23 -6.78 2.71 -0.19
N ILE A 24 -5.63 3.18 0.29
CA ILE A 24 -5.24 3.05 1.70
C ILE A 24 -6.26 3.74 2.60
N VAL A 25 -6.61 5.00 2.31
CA VAL A 25 -7.61 5.75 3.08
C VAL A 25 -8.98 5.06 3.05
N SER A 26 -9.39 4.54 1.89
CA SER A 26 -10.68 3.87 1.74
C SER A 26 -10.74 2.59 2.57
N ILE A 27 -9.71 1.75 2.52
CA ILE A 27 -9.70 0.48 3.25
C ILE A 27 -9.53 0.73 4.76
N GLY A 28 -8.56 1.53 5.16
CA GLY A 28 -8.25 1.77 6.57
C GLY A 28 -9.28 2.67 7.26
N GLY A 29 -9.76 3.71 6.57
CA GLY A 29 -10.65 4.73 7.13
C GLY A 29 -12.14 4.45 6.96
N ILE A 30 -12.54 3.61 6.00
CA ILE A 30 -13.97 3.34 5.71
C ILE A 30 -14.27 1.85 5.86
N VAL A 31 -13.60 0.99 5.08
CA VAL A 31 -13.94 -0.45 5.04
C VAL A 31 -13.68 -1.12 6.38
N ALA A 32 -12.53 -0.86 7.01
CA ALA A 32 -12.18 -1.45 8.30
C ALA A 32 -13.17 -1.07 9.43
N PRO A 33 -13.45 0.22 9.70
CA PRO A 33 -14.38 0.59 10.77
C PRO A 33 -15.81 0.11 10.48
N VAL A 34 -16.27 0.17 9.24
CA VAL A 34 -17.60 -0.37 8.87
C VAL A 34 -17.66 -1.88 9.11
N ALA A 35 -16.65 -2.63 8.68
CA ALA A 35 -16.61 -4.07 8.89
C ALA A 35 -16.61 -4.45 10.38
N PHE A 36 -15.81 -3.77 11.21
CA PHE A 36 -15.77 -4.06 12.65
C PHE A 36 -17.02 -3.59 13.42
N ARG A 37 -17.76 -2.62 12.88
CA ARG A 37 -18.98 -2.11 13.52
C ARG A 37 -20.23 -2.92 13.15
N GLU A 38 -20.35 -3.32 11.89
CA GLU A 38 -21.59 -3.92 11.36
C GLU A 38 -21.58 -5.45 11.39
N LEU A 39 -20.42 -6.11 11.46
CA LEU A 39 -20.36 -7.58 11.42
C LEU A 39 -20.54 -8.21 12.82
N PRO A 40 -21.20 -9.39 12.91
CA PRO A 40 -21.56 -10.01 14.19
C PRO A 40 -20.36 -10.47 15.03
N ASP A 41 -19.26 -10.85 14.38
CA ASP A 41 -18.05 -11.32 15.05
C ASP A 41 -16.77 -10.72 14.45
N ARG A 42 -15.74 -10.58 15.30
CA ARG A 42 -14.44 -10.03 14.91
C ARG A 42 -13.70 -10.90 13.88
N GLY A 43 -13.95 -12.21 13.86
CA GLY A 43 -13.39 -13.13 12.87
C GLY A 43 -13.92 -12.86 11.47
N SER A 44 -15.24 -12.69 11.31
CA SER A 44 -15.85 -12.32 10.03
C SER A 44 -15.37 -10.96 9.54
N ALA A 45 -15.29 -9.95 10.42
CA ALA A 45 -14.70 -8.65 10.07
C ALA A 45 -13.26 -8.78 9.59
N GLY A 46 -12.44 -9.54 10.32
CA GLY A 46 -11.07 -9.84 9.92
C GLY A 46 -10.99 -10.52 8.55
N LYS A 47 -11.91 -11.45 8.25
CA LYS A 47 -11.99 -12.15 6.95
C LYS A 47 -12.29 -11.19 5.81
N VAL A 48 -13.30 -10.32 5.96
CA VAL A 48 -13.68 -9.33 4.94
C VAL A 48 -12.53 -8.35 4.68
N ILE A 49 -11.92 -7.82 5.73
CA ILE A 49 -10.77 -6.90 5.60
C ILE A 49 -9.58 -7.61 4.95
N GLY A 50 -9.28 -8.84 5.36
CA GLY A 50 -8.18 -9.62 4.78
C GLY A 50 -8.36 -9.90 3.28
N LEU A 51 -9.58 -10.19 2.85
CA LEU A 51 -9.90 -10.38 1.43
C LEU A 51 -9.83 -9.06 0.65
N SER A 52 -10.26 -7.95 1.28
CA SER A 52 -10.18 -6.61 0.69
C SER A 52 -8.72 -6.21 0.48
N LEU A 53 -7.86 -6.44 1.48
CA LEU A 53 -6.41 -6.22 1.38
C LEU A 53 -5.78 -7.09 0.31
N GLN A 54 -6.15 -8.37 0.19
CA GLN A 54 -5.62 -9.25 -0.86
C GLN A 54 -5.93 -8.73 -2.28
N ARG A 55 -7.13 -8.19 -2.51
CA ARG A 55 -7.47 -7.55 -3.80
C ARG A 55 -6.73 -6.24 -3.99
N PHE A 56 -6.58 -5.48 -2.91
CA PHE A 56 -5.84 -4.23 -2.94
C PHE A 56 -4.36 -4.44 -3.25
N ASP A 57 -3.74 -5.49 -2.73
CA ASP A 57 -2.35 -5.86 -3.00
C ASP A 57 -2.08 -6.02 -4.51
N ALA A 58 -3.03 -6.60 -5.26
CA ALA A 58 -2.92 -6.71 -6.72
C ALA A 58 -2.94 -5.35 -7.42
N LEU A 59 -3.78 -4.43 -6.95
CA LEU A 59 -3.83 -3.06 -7.45
C LEU A 59 -2.56 -2.27 -7.06
N VAL A 60 -2.05 -2.45 -5.85
CA VAL A 60 -0.78 -1.89 -5.39
C VAL A 60 0.39 -2.36 -6.27
N ALA A 61 0.44 -3.64 -6.63
CA ALA A 61 1.47 -4.16 -7.54
C ALA A 61 1.45 -3.45 -8.90
N ILE A 62 0.26 -3.19 -9.47
CA ILE A 62 0.11 -2.42 -10.71
C ILE A 62 0.59 -0.97 -10.52
N CYS A 63 0.21 -0.33 -9.41
CA CYS A 63 0.67 1.02 -9.07
C CYS A 63 2.20 1.10 -8.94
N ILE A 64 2.85 0.11 -8.31
CA ILE A 64 4.32 0.05 -8.19
C ILE A 64 4.96 0.05 -9.57
N VAL A 65 4.51 -0.84 -10.47
CA VAL A 65 5.08 -0.91 -11.83
C VAL A 65 4.91 0.42 -12.55
N LEU A 66 3.70 1.00 -12.53
CA LEU A 66 3.43 2.29 -13.17
C LEU A 66 4.30 3.42 -12.59
N LEU A 67 4.43 3.51 -11.26
CA LEU A 67 5.20 4.56 -10.61
C LEU A 67 6.69 4.43 -10.88
N VAL A 68 7.24 3.22 -10.84
CA VAL A 68 8.66 2.98 -11.15
C VAL A 68 8.94 3.31 -12.62
N SER A 69 8.12 2.81 -13.54
CA SER A 69 8.29 3.08 -14.98
C SER A 69 8.17 4.56 -15.29
N THR A 70 7.12 5.24 -14.81
CA THR A 70 6.91 6.66 -15.07
C THR A 70 7.99 7.53 -14.43
N SER A 71 8.43 7.23 -13.20
CA SER A 71 9.53 7.95 -12.55
C SER A 71 10.83 7.83 -13.33
N MET A 72 11.15 6.62 -13.81
CA MET A 72 12.36 6.36 -14.59
C MET A 72 12.33 7.08 -15.95
N LEU A 73 11.19 7.03 -16.66
CA LEU A 73 11.02 7.77 -17.93
C LEU A 73 11.14 9.28 -17.72
N MET A 74 10.52 9.82 -16.66
CA MET A 74 10.61 11.25 -16.35
C MET A 74 12.03 11.69 -15.97
N ALA A 75 12.77 10.88 -15.23
CA ALA A 75 14.16 11.17 -14.87
C ALA A 75 15.08 11.15 -16.12
N LEU A 76 14.93 10.13 -16.97
CA LEU A 76 15.80 9.93 -18.13
C LEU A 76 15.52 10.92 -19.28
N TRP A 77 14.25 11.15 -19.62
CA TRP A 77 13.90 11.92 -20.82
C TRP A 77 13.84 13.43 -20.57
N TYR A 78 13.57 13.84 -19.33
CA TYR A 78 13.33 15.24 -18.99
C TYR A 78 14.35 15.81 -17.99
N GLY A 79 15.34 15.02 -17.57
CA GLY A 79 16.41 15.49 -16.70
C GLY A 79 15.92 16.03 -15.35
N ARG A 80 14.85 15.43 -14.78
CA ARG A 80 14.26 15.80 -13.48
C ARG A 80 15.16 15.37 -12.30
N TRP A 81 16.36 15.96 -12.23
CA TRP A 81 17.38 15.70 -11.20
C TRP A 81 17.35 16.72 -10.05
N SER A 82 16.28 17.49 -9.93
CA SER A 82 16.11 18.44 -8.82
C SER A 82 16.00 17.70 -7.48
N PRO A 83 16.53 18.25 -6.36
CA PRO A 83 16.42 17.64 -5.03
C PRO A 83 14.97 17.30 -4.63
N TRP A 84 14.00 18.10 -5.08
CA TRP A 84 12.58 17.89 -4.82
C TRP A 84 12.06 16.58 -5.43
N TYR A 85 12.46 16.27 -6.66
CA TYR A 85 12.10 15.01 -7.31
C TYR A 85 12.84 13.82 -6.72
N ALA A 86 14.07 14.03 -6.20
CA ALA A 86 14.77 12.98 -5.47
C ALA A 86 13.98 12.53 -4.24
N ILE A 87 13.42 13.47 -3.46
CA ILE A 87 12.53 13.15 -2.32
C ILE A 87 11.33 12.33 -2.79
N GLN A 88 10.67 12.76 -3.87
CA GLN A 88 9.52 12.06 -4.43
C GLN A 88 9.87 10.60 -4.80
N TYR A 89 10.95 10.40 -5.57
CA TYR A 89 11.37 9.07 -6.00
C TYR A 89 11.81 8.20 -4.83
N THR A 90 12.48 8.76 -3.82
CA THR A 90 12.83 8.04 -2.60
C THR A 90 11.58 7.61 -1.83
N CYS A 91 10.57 8.47 -1.68
CA CYS A 91 9.30 8.11 -1.06
C CYS A 91 8.61 6.96 -1.83
N ILE A 92 8.52 7.05 -3.16
CA ILE A 92 7.92 6.00 -4.00
C ILE A 92 8.69 4.67 -3.84
N ALA A 93 10.02 4.71 -3.82
CA ALA A 93 10.85 3.52 -3.63
C ALA A 93 10.61 2.89 -2.25
N LEU A 94 10.63 3.69 -1.18
CA LEU A 94 10.39 3.20 0.19
C LEU A 94 9.00 2.58 0.33
N MET A 95 7.97 3.22 -0.23
CA MET A 95 6.60 2.69 -0.25
C MET A 95 6.48 1.37 -1.02
N SER A 96 7.18 1.28 -2.15
CA SER A 96 7.16 0.08 -2.99
C SER A 96 7.82 -1.10 -2.26
N ILE A 97 8.95 -0.86 -1.60
CA ILE A 97 9.66 -1.88 -0.82
C ILE A 97 8.82 -2.34 0.36
N SER A 98 8.30 -1.42 1.18
CA SER A 98 7.50 -1.75 2.37
C SER A 98 6.22 -2.51 1.99
N ALA A 99 5.53 -2.10 0.93
CA ALA A 99 4.33 -2.77 0.44
C ALA A 99 4.64 -4.17 -0.09
N THR A 100 5.72 -4.34 -0.85
CA THR A 100 6.14 -5.65 -1.35
C THR A 100 6.47 -6.60 -0.20
N VAL A 101 7.18 -6.12 0.83
CA VAL A 101 7.46 -6.90 2.05
C VAL A 101 6.17 -7.31 2.75
N CYS A 102 5.21 -6.40 2.89
CA CYS A 102 3.92 -6.71 3.52
C CYS A 102 3.12 -7.74 2.71
N MET A 103 3.05 -7.58 1.39
CA MET A 103 2.32 -8.47 0.49
C MET A 103 2.94 -9.88 0.44
N THR A 104 4.27 -10.01 0.47
CA THR A 104 4.97 -11.29 0.26
C THR A 104 5.31 -12.04 1.55
N ILE A 105 5.50 -11.34 2.67
CA ILE A 105 5.92 -11.96 3.94
C ILE A 105 4.81 -11.89 4.98
N VAL A 106 4.28 -10.69 5.23
CA VAL A 106 3.35 -10.45 6.35
C VAL A 106 1.97 -11.01 6.06
N ALA A 107 1.43 -10.74 4.86
CA ALA A 107 0.09 -11.17 4.48
C ALA A 107 -0.07 -12.70 4.41
N PRO A 108 0.90 -13.49 3.88
CA PRO A 108 0.82 -14.94 3.92
C PRO A 108 0.89 -15.52 5.33
N ARG A 109 1.75 -14.98 6.22
CA ARG A 109 1.83 -15.43 7.62
C ARG A 109 0.56 -15.14 8.41
N MET A 110 -0.04 -13.97 8.21
CA MET A 110 -1.34 -13.67 8.83
C MET A 110 -2.45 -14.59 8.31
N ARG A 111 -2.38 -15.00 7.03
CA ARG A 111 -3.33 -15.97 6.43
C ARG A 111 -3.13 -17.37 6.99
N SER A 112 -1.90 -17.85 7.13
CA SER A 112 -1.61 -19.18 7.70
C SER A 112 -2.09 -19.30 9.15
N LEU A 113 -1.81 -18.28 9.97
CA LEU A 113 -2.32 -18.22 11.35
C LEU A 113 -3.85 -18.16 11.39
N ARG A 114 -4.50 -17.54 10.40
CA ARG A 114 -5.97 -17.53 10.33
C ARG A 114 -6.55 -18.88 9.88
N SER A 115 -5.86 -19.62 9.01
CA SER A 115 -6.29 -20.96 8.59
C SER A 115 -6.05 -22.06 9.63
N ASN A 116 -5.23 -21.78 10.66
CA ASN A 116 -4.98 -22.68 11.80
C ASN A 116 -5.54 -22.07 13.10
N PRO A 117 -6.86 -22.17 13.38
CA PRO A 117 -7.48 -21.54 14.53
C PRO A 117 -6.91 -22.02 15.87
N THR A 118 -6.47 -23.27 15.94
CA THR A 118 -5.87 -23.88 17.14
C THR A 118 -4.52 -23.23 17.47
N GLU A 119 -3.67 -23.04 16.47
CA GLU A 119 -2.36 -22.40 16.61
C GLU A 119 -2.52 -20.92 16.99
N ARG A 120 -3.47 -20.23 16.36
CA ARG A 120 -3.78 -18.83 16.66
C ARG A 120 -4.35 -18.58 18.06
N GLN A 121 -5.01 -19.57 18.66
CA GLN A 121 -5.55 -19.48 20.02
C GLN A 121 -4.49 -19.73 21.10
N THR A 122 -3.32 -20.23 20.73
CA THR A 122 -2.18 -20.31 21.66
C THR A 122 -1.71 -18.89 22.03
N PRO A 123 -1.16 -18.67 23.24
CA PRO A 123 -0.59 -17.39 23.61
C PRO A 123 0.44 -16.87 22.62
N ASP A 124 1.28 -17.78 22.10
CA ASP A 124 2.34 -17.46 21.13
C ASP A 124 1.77 -17.08 19.75
N GLY A 125 0.81 -17.86 19.24
CA GLY A 125 0.19 -17.57 17.94
C GLY A 125 -0.67 -16.31 17.95
N ALA A 126 -1.33 -16.00 19.07
CA ALA A 126 -2.06 -14.75 19.26
C ALA A 126 -1.10 -13.54 19.27
N ALA A 127 0.02 -13.65 19.99
CA ALA A 127 1.04 -12.61 20.04
C ALA A 127 1.73 -12.40 18.68
N GLU A 128 2.03 -13.47 17.94
CA GLU A 128 2.59 -13.36 16.59
C GLU A 128 1.62 -12.67 15.63
N PHE A 129 0.33 -13.06 15.66
CA PHE A 129 -0.69 -12.40 14.84
C PHE A 129 -0.78 -10.91 15.14
N ASP A 130 -0.76 -10.52 16.43
CA ASP A 130 -0.84 -9.12 16.81
C ASP A 130 0.39 -8.33 16.35
N ARG A 131 1.60 -8.89 16.50
CA ARG A 131 2.84 -8.26 15.98
C ARG A 131 2.80 -8.07 14.46
N LEU A 132 2.36 -9.09 13.71
CA LEU A 132 2.24 -9.01 12.25
C LEU A 132 1.16 -7.98 11.85
N HIS A 133 0.05 -7.93 12.58
CA HIS A 133 -1.02 -6.98 12.34
C HIS A 133 -0.60 -5.54 12.62
N GLN A 134 0.09 -5.29 13.73
CA GLN A 134 0.66 -3.99 14.06
C GLN A 134 1.69 -3.56 13.00
N PHE A 135 2.59 -4.46 12.60
CA PHE A 135 3.57 -4.18 11.55
C PHE A 135 2.92 -3.83 10.21
N SER A 136 1.90 -4.59 9.79
CA SER A 136 1.12 -4.30 8.58
C SER A 136 0.45 -2.92 8.65
N THR A 137 -0.15 -2.60 9.81
CA THR A 137 -0.83 -1.32 10.03
C THR A 137 0.15 -0.14 10.02
N LEU A 138 1.32 -0.30 10.65
CA LEU A 138 2.39 0.70 10.62
C LEU A 138 2.93 0.90 9.20
N SER A 139 3.13 -0.18 8.44
CA SER A 139 3.55 -0.11 7.03
C SER A 139 2.52 0.64 6.17
N MET A 140 1.23 0.41 6.41
CA MET A 140 0.15 1.11 5.73
C MET A 140 0.13 2.62 6.04
N GLN A 141 0.33 2.99 7.31
CA GLN A 141 0.45 4.41 7.73
C GLN A 141 1.72 5.07 7.16
N PHE A 142 2.84 4.36 7.18
CA PHE A 142 4.08 4.80 6.56
C PHE A 142 3.89 5.06 5.06
N ASN A 143 3.21 4.15 4.37
CA ASN A 143 2.89 4.31 2.95
C ASN A 143 1.96 5.48 2.69
N LEU A 144 0.98 5.72 3.57
CA LEU A 144 0.12 6.88 3.47
C LEU A 144 0.92 8.19 3.59
N ALA A 145 1.83 8.28 4.56
CA ALA A 145 2.67 9.46 4.78
C ALA A 145 3.59 9.72 3.58
N CYS A 146 4.34 8.70 3.15
CA CYS A 146 5.22 8.82 1.98
C CYS A 146 4.42 9.13 0.69
N GLY A 147 3.23 8.57 0.52
CA GLY A 147 2.42 8.77 -0.67
C GLY A 147 1.85 10.18 -0.73
N THR A 148 1.45 10.72 0.41
CA THR A 148 1.01 12.12 0.54
C THR A 148 2.16 13.07 0.18
N VAL A 149 3.36 12.82 0.71
CA VAL A 149 4.56 13.59 0.35
C VAL A 149 4.84 13.46 -1.14
N ALA A 150 4.79 12.27 -1.72
CA ALA A 150 5.03 12.05 -3.15
C ALA A 150 4.02 12.76 -4.05
N ILE A 151 2.75 12.90 -3.61
CA ILE A 151 1.71 13.67 -4.33
C ILE A 151 2.01 15.17 -4.26
N LEU A 152 2.42 15.68 -3.09
CA LEU A 152 2.74 17.11 -2.92
C LEU A 152 3.90 17.57 -3.81
N PHE A 153 4.85 16.67 -4.09
CA PHE A 153 6.01 16.94 -4.95
C PHE A 153 5.84 16.45 -6.40
N SER A 154 4.62 16.06 -6.81
CA SER A 154 4.33 15.46 -8.12
C SER A 154 4.27 16.46 -9.27
#